data_AF-A0A8T4WKU6-F1
#
_entry.id   AF-A0A8T4WKU6-F1
#
_cell.length_a   1.000
_cell.length_b   1.000
_cell.length_c   1.000
_cell.angle_alpha   90.00
_cell.angle_beta   90.00
_cell.angle_gamma   90.00
#
_symmetry.space_group_name_H-M   'P 1'
#
loop_
_entity.id
_entity.type
_entity.pdbx_description
1 polymer ?
#
loop_
_entity_poly.entity_id
_entity_poly.type
_entity_poly.pdbx_seq_one_letter_code
_entity_poly.pdbx_strand_id
1 'polypeptide(L)'
;MERETKGILSAIVGSVLFVLSLFVVMPIESLYLHSLTLMFVAVVMIGIGTAIAKGFDRSLDIRSSSCYYCDGKGTIETDNGIETCPRCGGTGESPDDE
;
A
#
# COMPACT_ATOMS: atom_id res chain seq x y z
N MET A 1 -1.99 8.32 -7.04
CA MET A 1 -2.45 9.61 -6.45
C MET A 1 -3.73 9.45 -5.63
N GLU A 2 -4.85 8.98 -6.18
CA GLU A 2 -6.13 8.93 -5.42
C GLU A 2 -6.14 8.03 -4.16
N ARG A 3 -5.37 6.92 -4.16
CA ARG A 3 -5.19 6.03 -2.99
C ARG A 3 -4.38 6.68 -1.87
N GLU A 4 -3.38 7.47 -2.23
CA GLU A 4 -2.48 8.14 -1.29
C GLU A 4 -3.23 9.24 -0.52
N THR A 5 -4.04 10.03 -1.23
CA THR A 5 -4.91 11.04 -0.63
C THR A 5 -5.90 10.43 0.37
N LYS A 6 -6.46 9.25 0.07
CA LYS A 6 -7.38 8.55 0.97
C LYS A 6 -6.70 8.04 2.24
N GLY A 7 -5.44 7.58 2.15
CA GLY A 7 -4.65 7.15 3.31
C GLY A 7 -4.23 8.31 4.22
N ILE A 8 -3.84 9.44 3.62
CA ILE A 8 -3.53 10.66 4.38
C ILE A 8 -4.79 11.19 5.08
N LEU A 9 -5.93 11.21 4.37
CA LEU A 9 -7.20 11.64 4.95
C LEU A 9 -7.60 10.77 6.15
N SER A 10 -7.48 9.44 6.04
CA SER A 10 -7.84 8.54 7.14
C SER A 10 -6.92 8.70 8.36
N ALA A 11 -5.62 8.95 8.15
CA ALA A 11 -4.69 9.25 9.22
C ALA A 11 -5.01 10.58 9.94
N ILE A 12 -5.36 11.63 9.19
CA ILE A 12 -5.77 12.93 9.77
C ILE A 12 -7.04 12.76 10.61
N VAL A 13 -8.06 12.10 10.06
CA VAL A 13 -9.33 11.87 10.77
C VAL A 13 -9.10 11.06 12.04
N GLY A 14 -8.29 10.00 11.98
CA GLY A 14 -7.92 9.19 13.15
C GLY A 14 -7.21 10.01 14.23
N SER A 15 -6.27 10.89 13.83
CA SER A 15 -5.56 11.76 14.77
C SER A 15 -6.48 12.74 15.49
N VAL A 16 -7.43 13.36 14.78
CA VAL A 16 -8.41 14.29 15.38
C VAL A 16 -9.31 13.55 16.37
N LEU A 17 -9.79 12.36 15.99
CA LEU A 17 -10.59 11.49 16.86
C LEU A 17 -9.85 11.10 18.14
N PHE A 18 -8.57 10.77 18.03
CA PHE A 18 -7.73 10.41 19.17
C PHE A 18 -7.58 11.57 20.16
N VAL A 19 -7.30 12.78 19.66
CA VAL A 19 -7.17 13.99 20.50
C VAL A 19 -8.49 14.33 21.19
N LEU A 20 -9.62 14.24 20.48
CA LEU A 20 -10.94 14.43 21.08
C LEU A 20 -11.22 13.41 22.18
N SER A 21 -10.87 12.15 21.97
CA SER A 21 -11.04 11.12 23.00
C SER A 21 -10.19 11.39 24.24
N LEU A 22 -8.94 11.83 24.06
CA LEU A 22 -8.02 12.15 25.16
C LEU A 22 -8.48 13.33 26.01
N PHE A 23 -8.92 14.41 25.38
CA PHE A 23 -9.18 15.66 26.11
C PHE A 23 -10.65 15.88 26.48
N VAL A 24 -11.60 15.26 25.77
CA VAL A 24 -13.04 15.48 25.97
C VAL A 24 -13.72 14.28 26.61
N VAL A 25 -13.39 13.05 26.16
CA VAL A 25 -14.10 11.83 26.61
C VAL A 25 -13.46 11.23 27.87
N MET A 26 -12.12 11.18 27.94
CA MET A 26 -11.37 10.68 29.10
C MET A 26 -11.73 11.31 30.46
N PRO A 27 -11.97 12.64 30.60
CA PRO A 27 -12.28 13.23 31.90
C PRO A 27 -13.65 12.82 32.46
N ILE A 28 -14.45 12.05 31.72
CA ILE A 28 -15.76 11.57 32.16
C ILE A 28 -15.64 10.13 32.67
N GLU A 29 -15.68 9.97 34.00
CA GLU A 29 -15.48 8.69 34.69
C GLU A 29 -16.44 7.58 34.20
N SER A 30 -17.69 7.93 33.89
CA SER A 30 -18.70 6.97 33.40
C SER A 30 -18.46 6.48 31.97
N LEU A 31 -17.60 7.16 31.20
CA LEU A 31 -17.27 6.80 29.81
C LEU A 31 -15.84 6.29 29.66
N TYR A 32 -15.09 6.08 30.75
CA TYR A 32 -13.69 5.67 30.69
C TYR A 32 -13.44 4.42 29.80
N LEU A 33 -14.27 3.39 29.96
CA LEU A 33 -14.17 2.14 29.21
C LEU A 33 -14.51 2.33 27.72
N HIS A 34 -15.42 3.25 27.40
CA HIS A 34 -15.74 3.65 26.02
C HIS A 34 -14.64 4.53 25.40
N SER A 35 -13.98 5.37 26.20
CA SER A 35 -12.83 6.16 25.76
C SER A 35 -11.68 5.26 25.33
N LEU A 36 -11.41 4.19 26.10
CA LEU A 36 -10.35 3.24 25.76
C LEU A 36 -10.58 2.53 24.41
N THR A 37 -11.81 2.09 24.15
CA THR A 37 -12.13 1.43 22.87
C THR A 37 -12.06 2.42 21.69
N LEU A 38 -12.54 3.65 21.87
CA LEU A 38 -12.41 4.72 20.87
C LEU A 38 -10.95 5.06 20.55
N MET A 39 -10.11 5.19 21.58
CA MET A 39 -8.69 5.44 21.41
C MET A 39 -7.99 4.30 20.66
N PHE A 40 -8.33 3.04 20.97
CA PHE A 40 -7.79 1.89 20.25
C PHE A 40 -8.14 1.93 18.75
N VAL A 41 -9.42 2.16 18.42
CA VAL A 41 -9.87 2.28 17.03
C VAL A 41 -9.18 3.44 16.31
N ALA A 42 -9.03 4.58 16.97
CA ALA A 42 -8.34 5.73 16.41
C ALA A 42 -6.87 5.42 16.09
N VAL A 43 -6.14 4.76 16.99
CA VAL A 43 -4.75 4.34 16.76
C VAL A 43 -4.63 3.34 15.61
N VAL A 44 -5.53 2.36 15.53
CA VAL A 44 -5.57 1.39 14.41
C VAL A 44 -5.80 2.12 13.08
N MET A 45 -6.75 3.06 13.03
CA MET A 45 -7.01 3.88 11.85
C MET A 45 -5.79 4.72 11.43
N ILE A 46 -5.07 5.31 12.40
CA ILE A 46 -3.83 6.05 12.12
C ILE A 46 -2.76 5.10 11.57
N GLY A 47 -2.58 3.92 12.18
CA GLY A 47 -1.59 2.93 11.73
C GLY A 47 -1.85 2.46 10.30
N ILE A 48 -3.09 2.11 9.98
CA ILE A 48 -3.48 1.68 8.62
C ILE A 48 -3.37 2.85 7.64
N GLY A 49 -3.88 4.04 8.01
CA GLY A 49 -3.83 5.23 7.16
C GLY A 49 -2.40 5.65 6.83
N THR A 50 -1.51 5.65 7.82
CA THR A 50 -0.08 5.97 7.62
C THR A 50 0.65 4.91 6.81
N ALA A 51 0.35 3.61 7.00
CA ALA A 51 0.91 2.54 6.17
C ALA A 51 0.52 2.66 4.70
N ILE A 52 -0.75 2.99 4.42
CA ILE A 52 -1.26 3.23 3.06
C ILE A 52 -0.65 4.51 2.47
N ALA A 53 -0.61 5.61 3.23
CA ALA A 53 -0.01 6.88 2.80
C ALA A 53 1.47 6.76 2.48
N LYS A 54 2.21 5.92 3.23
CA LYS A 54 3.63 5.68 3.03
C LYS A 54 3.92 4.72 1.86
N GLY A 55 2.89 4.18 1.21
CA GLY A 55 3.03 3.39 -0.01
C GLY A 55 3.55 1.98 0.23
N PHE A 56 3.09 1.28 1.28
CA PHE A 56 3.41 -0.14 1.47
C PHE A 56 2.96 -1.03 0.28
N ASP A 57 2.09 -0.54 -0.60
CA ASP A 57 1.73 -1.16 -1.88
C ASP A 57 2.92 -1.27 -2.85
N ARG A 58 4.00 -0.49 -2.67
CA ARG A 58 5.21 -0.60 -3.50
C ARG A 58 6.08 -1.81 -3.16
N SER A 59 5.79 -2.52 -2.07
CA SER A 59 6.58 -3.66 -1.58
C SER A 59 5.88 -5.01 -1.80
N LEU A 60 4.65 -5.03 -2.31
CA LEU A 60 3.93 -6.27 -2.66
C LEU A 60 3.91 -6.57 -4.17
N ASP A 61 4.32 -5.62 -5.02
CA ASP A 61 4.97 -6.01 -6.27
C ASP A 61 6.31 -6.64 -5.88
N ILE A 62 6.28 -7.96 -5.66
CA ILE A 62 7.45 -8.79 -5.85
C ILE A 62 8.10 -8.27 -7.13
N ARG A 63 9.34 -7.84 -7.01
CA ARG A 63 10.13 -7.34 -8.10
C ARG A 63 10.45 -8.54 -8.99
N SER A 64 9.46 -9.13 -9.68
CA SER A 64 9.76 -9.76 -10.95
C SER A 64 10.16 -8.59 -11.84
N SER A 65 11.46 -8.29 -11.83
CA SER A 65 11.98 -7.25 -12.69
C SER A 65 11.52 -7.63 -14.10
N SER A 66 10.76 -6.75 -14.75
CA SER A 66 10.29 -7.01 -16.11
C SER A 66 11.50 -7.35 -16.96
N CYS A 67 11.43 -8.39 -17.80
CA CYS A 67 12.53 -8.80 -18.63
C CYS A 67 12.98 -7.62 -19.49
N TYR A 68 14.17 -7.07 -19.23
CA TYR A 68 14.69 -5.88 -19.91
C TYR A 68 14.73 -6.04 -21.43
N TYR A 69 14.85 -7.27 -21.91
CA TYR A 69 14.94 -7.59 -23.33
C TYR A 69 13.62 -7.42 -24.10
N CYS A 70 12.48 -7.69 -23.46
CA CYS A 70 11.15 -7.51 -24.07
C CYS A 70 10.27 -6.49 -23.34
N ASP A 71 10.85 -5.74 -22.40
CA ASP A 71 10.19 -4.71 -21.61
C ASP A 71 8.88 -5.19 -20.96
N GLY A 72 8.88 -6.44 -20.46
CA GLY A 72 7.70 -7.03 -19.82
C GLY A 72 6.66 -7.65 -20.77
N LYS A 73 6.82 -7.52 -22.11
CA LYS A 73 5.80 -7.96 -23.07
C LYS A 73 5.78 -9.46 -23.35
N GLY A 74 6.85 -10.18 -22.99
CA GLY A 74 7.02 -11.61 -23.32
C GLY A 74 7.28 -11.90 -24.81
N THR A 75 7.18 -10.90 -25.69
CA THR A 75 7.35 -11.02 -27.14
C THR A 75 8.23 -9.91 -27.69
N ILE A 76 8.88 -10.15 -28.82
CA ILE A 76 9.69 -9.19 -29.56
C ILE A 76 9.22 -9.13 -31.02
N GLU A 77 9.26 -7.94 -31.61
CA GLU A 77 9.00 -7.76 -33.03
C GLU A 77 10.31 -7.90 -33.80
N THR A 78 10.37 -8.90 -34.67
CA THR A 78 11.48 -9.13 -35.60
C THR A 78 10.97 -8.93 -37.04
N ASP A 79 11.86 -8.78 -38.02
CA ASP A 79 11.51 -8.66 -39.45
C ASP A 79 10.61 -9.80 -39.97
N ASN A 80 10.56 -10.94 -39.27
CA ASN A 80 9.75 -12.12 -39.58
C ASN A 80 8.41 -12.19 -38.82
N GLY A 81 8.07 -11.18 -38.01
CA GLY A 81 6.84 -11.11 -37.22
C GLY A 81 7.07 -11.07 -35.71
N ILE A 82 6.01 -11.33 -34.95
CA ILE A 82 6.05 -11.36 -33.48
C ILE A 82 6.59 -12.71 -33.03
N GLU A 83 7.74 -12.71 -32.38
CA GLU A 83 8.39 -13.91 -31.83
C GLU A 83 8.39 -13.88 -30.30
N THR A 84 8.40 -15.07 -29.69
CA THR A 84 8.50 -15.22 -28.23
C THR A 84 9.86 -14.75 -27.75
N CYS A 85 9.90 -13.94 -26.69
CA CYS A 85 11.15 -13.43 -26.15
C CYS A 85 12.04 -14.59 -25.66
N PRO A 86 13.27 -14.74 -26.20
CA PRO A 86 14.14 -15.87 -25.87
C PRO A 86 14.72 -15.76 -24.45
N ARG A 87 14.79 -14.56 -23.88
CA ARG A 87 15.38 -14.30 -22.55
C ARG A 87 14.45 -14.69 -21.39
N CYS A 88 13.15 -14.45 -21.54
CA CYS A 88 12.15 -14.81 -20.53
C CYS A 88 11.26 -15.99 -20.94
N GLY A 89 11.49 -16.59 -22.11
CA GLY A 89 10.70 -17.72 -22.60
C GLY A 89 9.22 -17.40 -22.82
N GLY A 90 8.85 -16.12 -22.95
CA GLY A 90 7.47 -15.68 -23.15
C GLY A 90 6.75 -15.13 -21.93
N THR A 91 7.33 -15.23 -20.73
CA THR A 91 6.66 -14.80 -19.49
C THR A 91 6.62 -13.29 -19.31
N GLY A 92 7.56 -12.56 -19.92
CA GLY A 92 7.75 -11.13 -19.68
C GLY A 92 8.52 -10.83 -18.39
N GLU A 93 8.84 -11.83 -17.58
CA GLU A 93 9.54 -11.67 -16.31
C GLU A 93 11.03 -11.96 -16.50
N SER A 94 11.90 -11.18 -15.87
CA SER A 94 13.33 -11.48 -15.84
C SER A 94 13.53 -12.81 -15.12
N PRO A 95 14.45 -13.68 -15.59
CA PRO A 95 14.90 -14.80 -14.78
C PRO A 95 15.31 -14.28 -13.41
N ASP A 96 14.90 -14.97 -12.34
CA ASP A 96 15.42 -14.70 -11.01
C ASP A 96 16.94 -14.90 -11.08
N ASP A 97 17.69 -13.82 -10.86
CA ASP A 97 19.15 -13.90 -10.72
C ASP A 97 19.44 -14.66 -9.41
N GLU A 98 19.60 -15.98 -9.47
CA GLU A 98 20.20 -16.79 -8.40
C GLU A 98 21.72 -16.52 -8.28
#